data_AF-A0A3E1Q7R9-F1
#
_entry.id   AF-A0A3E1Q7R9-F1
#
_cell.length_a   1.000
_cell.length_b   1.000
_cell.length_c   1.000
_cell.angle_alpha   90.00
_cell.angle_beta   90.00
_cell.angle_gamma   90.00
#
_symmetry.space_group_name_H-M   'P 1'
#
loop_
_entity.id
_entity.type
_entity.pdbx_description
1 polymer ?
#
loop_
_entity_poly.entity_id
_entity_poly.type
_entity_poly.pdbx_seq_one_letter_code
_entity_poly.pdbx_strand_id
1 'polypeptide(L)'
;MIERLKIDYSATAPTDQEIAQMWLDMEITELNEWSKYALELKDKFSETHCMGGIQLHKYQVSDSTCLQWFASRNRLSNISFVKNIFSRPELQGYRNDLGIKDNRPACQEIHGYSDIFDLTGIISRILNQGGAYRNLEAKDAWESAMNFVNQEFENRFDEVNRYRYILQGSKWFYDIAWDYSTLLFDKRKNQILIMDITDVD
;
A
#
# COMPACT_ATOMS: atom_id res chain seq x y z
N MET A 1 24.51 -7.55 -3.61
CA MET A 1 23.21 -7.37 -2.94
C MET A 1 23.18 -5.94 -2.43
N ILE A 2 22.21 -5.11 -2.85
CA ILE A 2 22.15 -3.71 -2.41
C ILE A 2 21.69 -3.70 -0.95
N GLU A 3 22.48 -3.09 -0.07
CA GLU A 3 22.16 -2.94 1.36
C GLU A 3 21.21 -1.74 1.54
N ARG A 4 19.94 -1.90 1.12
CA ARG A 4 18.95 -0.80 0.95
C ARG A 4 18.61 -0.03 2.24
N LEU A 5 18.75 -0.67 3.40
CA LEU A 5 18.37 -0.09 4.68
C LEU A 5 19.50 0.70 5.36
N LYS A 6 20.73 0.61 4.85
CA LYS A 6 21.87 1.28 5.47
C LYS A 6 21.83 2.78 5.15
N ILE A 7 21.68 3.58 6.18
CA ILE A 7 21.74 5.04 6.08
C ILE A 7 23.21 5.47 6.06
N ASP A 8 23.68 5.98 4.92
CA ASP A 8 24.92 6.75 4.86
C ASP A 8 24.67 8.19 5.33
N TYR A 9 25.02 8.50 6.58
CA TYR A 9 24.86 9.84 7.13
C TYR A 9 25.76 10.91 6.47
N SER A 10 26.75 10.50 5.68
CA SER A 10 27.59 11.41 4.92
C SER A 10 27.06 11.73 3.51
N ALA A 11 26.11 10.91 3.01
CA ALA A 11 25.53 11.12 1.69
C ALA A 11 24.65 12.38 1.64
N THR A 12 24.97 13.27 0.72
CA THR A 12 24.19 14.49 0.46
C THR A 12 22.77 14.14 -0.01
N ALA A 13 21.82 15.03 0.30
CA ALA A 13 20.45 14.87 -0.21
C ALA A 13 20.43 14.98 -1.74
N PRO A 14 19.66 14.14 -2.44
CA PRO A 14 19.44 14.29 -3.88
C PRO A 14 18.89 15.67 -4.23
N THR A 15 19.37 16.21 -5.34
CA THR A 15 18.92 17.47 -5.94
C THR A 15 17.59 17.31 -6.65
N ASP A 16 16.90 18.42 -6.91
CA ASP A 16 15.63 18.41 -7.68
C ASP A 16 15.79 17.78 -9.07
N GLN A 17 16.95 17.96 -9.71
CA GLN A 17 17.25 17.34 -10.99
C GLN A 17 17.39 15.81 -10.89
N GLU A 18 18.05 15.31 -9.84
CA GLU A 18 18.16 13.87 -9.59
C GLU A 18 16.80 13.25 -9.24
N ILE A 19 15.96 13.98 -8.48
CA ILE A 19 14.59 13.55 -8.17
C ILE A 19 13.75 13.48 -9.44
N ALA A 20 13.81 14.51 -10.30
CA ALA A 20 13.10 14.52 -11.57
C ALA A 20 13.55 13.36 -12.48
N GLN A 21 14.86 13.13 -12.59
CA GLN A 21 15.42 12.05 -13.40
C GLN A 21 15.02 10.67 -12.85
N MET A 22 15.06 10.48 -11.53
CA MET A 22 14.59 9.25 -10.88
C MET A 22 13.15 8.94 -11.27
N TRP A 23 12.25 9.93 -11.28
CA TRP A 23 10.86 9.70 -11.69
C TRP A 23 10.75 9.33 -13.18
N LEU A 24 11.59 9.87 -14.05
CA LEU A 24 11.60 9.52 -15.48
C LEU A 24 12.09 8.08 -15.70
N ASP A 25 13.13 7.67 -14.98
CA ASP A 25 13.79 6.37 -15.15
C ASP A 25 13.15 5.24 -14.32
N MET A 26 12.22 5.58 -13.42
CA MET A 26 11.54 4.60 -12.59
C MET A 26 10.71 3.65 -13.47
N GLU A 27 10.95 2.36 -13.29
CA GLU A 27 10.14 1.29 -13.87
C GLU A 27 9.35 0.64 -12.73
N ILE A 28 8.09 0.30 -13.02
CA ILE A 28 7.20 -0.37 -12.08
C ILE A 28 6.59 -1.58 -12.77
N THR A 29 6.73 -2.75 -12.15
CA THR A 29 6.21 -4.01 -12.68
C THR A 29 5.24 -4.61 -11.69
N GLU A 30 4.04 -4.96 -12.14
CA GLU A 30 3.04 -5.64 -11.32
C GLU A 30 3.50 -7.05 -10.93
N LEU A 31 3.28 -7.42 -9.67
CA LEU A 31 3.58 -8.73 -9.11
C LEU A 31 2.27 -9.44 -8.80
N ASN A 32 2.04 -10.56 -9.47
CA ASN A 32 0.82 -11.36 -9.31
C ASN A 32 0.97 -12.51 -8.29
N GLU A 33 2.17 -12.69 -7.73
CA GLU A 33 2.43 -13.71 -6.73
C GLU A 33 2.02 -13.22 -5.34
N TRP A 34 1.09 -13.95 -4.76
CA TRP A 34 0.53 -13.70 -3.43
C TRP A 34 0.76 -14.90 -2.52
N SER A 35 1.05 -14.64 -1.24
CA SER A 35 1.05 -15.73 -0.27
C SER A 35 -0.36 -16.31 -0.12
N LYS A 36 -0.45 -17.57 0.32
CA LYS A 36 -1.74 -18.18 0.65
C LYS A 36 -2.55 -17.34 1.63
N TYR A 37 -1.89 -16.62 2.55
CA TYR A 37 -2.55 -15.83 3.58
C TYR A 37 -3.06 -14.48 3.07
N ALA A 38 -2.45 -13.93 2.03
CA ALA A 38 -3.04 -12.81 1.31
C ALA A 38 -4.31 -13.23 0.58
N LEU A 39 -4.32 -14.41 -0.05
CA LEU A 39 -5.52 -14.95 -0.69
C LEU A 39 -6.62 -15.27 0.32
N GLU A 40 -6.29 -15.95 1.43
CA GLU A 40 -7.24 -16.19 2.54
C GLU A 40 -7.79 -14.88 3.14
N LEU A 41 -6.98 -13.82 3.20
CA LEU A 41 -7.44 -12.51 3.64
C LEU A 41 -8.47 -11.93 2.66
N LYS A 42 -8.22 -12.06 1.35
CA LYS A 42 -9.19 -11.63 0.31
C LYS A 42 -10.52 -12.36 0.45
N ASP A 43 -10.49 -13.67 0.67
CA ASP A 43 -11.70 -14.48 0.86
C ASP A 43 -12.51 -14.00 2.07
N LYS A 44 -11.84 -13.75 3.20
CA LYS A 44 -12.48 -13.24 4.43
C LYS A 44 -13.10 -11.86 4.25
N PHE A 45 -12.45 -10.95 3.53
CA PHE A 45 -13.05 -9.67 3.19
C PHE A 45 -14.24 -9.83 2.24
N SER A 46 -14.16 -10.73 1.26
CA SER A 46 -15.28 -11.03 0.36
C SER A 46 -16.49 -11.62 1.11
N GLU A 47 -16.25 -12.36 2.19
CA GLU A 47 -17.30 -12.91 3.07
C GLU A 47 -17.93 -11.87 4.00
N THR A 48 -17.14 -10.91 4.49
CA THR A 48 -17.59 -9.94 5.49
C THR A 48 -18.13 -8.64 4.89
N HIS A 49 -17.55 -8.19 3.78
CA HIS A 49 -17.91 -6.94 3.10
C HIS A 49 -18.57 -7.30 1.75
N CYS A 50 -19.86 -7.66 1.82
CA CYS A 50 -20.63 -8.15 0.69
C CYS A 50 -20.61 -7.12 -0.47
N MET A 51 -20.52 -7.58 -1.72
CA MET A 51 -20.45 -6.75 -2.95
C MET A 51 -19.30 -5.71 -3.02
N GLY A 52 -18.55 -5.51 -1.94
CA GLY A 52 -17.28 -4.81 -1.87
C GLY A 52 -16.12 -5.80 -1.73
N GLY A 53 -15.44 -5.75 -0.59
CA GLY A 53 -14.34 -6.63 -0.24
C GLY A 53 -13.01 -5.87 -0.15
N ILE A 54 -11.96 -6.49 -0.69
CA ILE A 54 -10.60 -5.94 -0.67
C ILE A 54 -9.94 -6.06 -2.04
N GLN A 55 -9.35 -4.96 -2.49
CA GLN A 55 -8.42 -4.95 -3.62
C GLN A 55 -6.99 -4.94 -3.08
N LEU A 56 -6.19 -5.88 -3.59
CA LEU A 56 -4.78 -6.01 -3.26
C LEU A 56 -3.98 -5.95 -4.55
N HIS A 57 -3.05 -5.00 -4.63
CA HIS A 57 -2.09 -4.88 -5.72
C HIS A 57 -0.68 -4.84 -5.18
N LYS A 58 0.27 -5.41 -5.92
CA LYS A 58 1.66 -5.46 -5.54
C LYS A 58 2.53 -5.11 -6.74
N TYR A 59 3.55 -4.32 -6.52
CA TYR A 59 4.44 -3.86 -7.57
C TYR A 59 5.90 -3.92 -7.13
N GLN A 60 6.77 -4.33 -8.04
CA GLN A 60 8.20 -4.14 -7.93
C GLN A 60 8.56 -2.77 -8.49
N VAL A 61 9.32 -1.99 -7.73
CA VAL A 61 9.92 -0.74 -8.21
C VAL A 61 11.37 -1.00 -8.58
N SER A 62 11.84 -0.40 -9.68
CA SER A 62 13.25 -0.48 -10.08
C SER A 62 14.16 0.17 -9.02
N ASP A 63 15.38 -0.36 -8.91
CA ASP A 63 16.36 0.17 -7.97
C ASP A 63 16.80 1.58 -8.37
N SER A 64 16.81 2.50 -7.40
CA SER A 64 17.33 3.85 -7.59
C SER A 64 18.00 4.34 -6.30
N THR A 65 19.24 4.80 -6.39
CA THR A 65 19.97 5.38 -5.27
C THR A 65 19.25 6.62 -4.70
N CYS A 66 18.65 7.43 -5.57
CA CYS A 66 17.85 8.59 -5.19
C CYS A 66 16.63 8.14 -4.36
N LEU A 67 15.84 7.19 -4.85
CA LEU A 67 14.68 6.67 -4.11
C LEU A 67 15.10 6.08 -2.77
N GLN A 68 16.17 5.26 -2.76
CA GLN A 68 16.66 4.62 -1.54
C GLN A 68 17.16 5.64 -0.50
N TRP A 69 17.70 6.79 -0.93
CA TRP A 69 18.08 7.85 -0.01
C TRP A 69 16.87 8.37 0.79
N PHE A 70 15.73 8.60 0.12
CA PHE A 70 14.49 9.04 0.78
C PHE A 70 13.85 7.91 1.60
N ALA A 71 13.77 6.70 1.04
CA ALA A 71 13.17 5.53 1.68
C ALA A 71 13.85 5.19 3.00
N SER A 72 15.16 4.99 3.00
CA SER A 72 15.95 4.63 4.20
C SER A 72 15.85 5.66 5.33
N ARG A 73 15.49 6.91 5.02
CA ARG A 73 15.32 8.01 5.98
C ARG A 73 13.85 8.30 6.32
N ASN A 74 12.90 7.49 5.85
CA ASN A 74 11.45 7.71 6.00
C ASN A 74 11.00 9.08 5.46
N ARG A 75 11.56 9.53 4.32
CA ARG A 75 11.32 10.86 3.72
C ARG A 75 10.63 10.81 2.36
N LEU A 76 9.93 9.72 2.03
CA LEU A 76 9.25 9.59 0.73
C LEU A 76 8.17 10.67 0.50
N SER A 77 7.52 11.17 1.56
CA SER A 77 6.57 12.29 1.43
C SER A 77 7.23 13.57 0.90
N ASN A 78 8.54 13.77 1.12
CA ASN A 78 9.26 14.95 0.63
C ASN A 78 9.33 15.01 -0.91
N ILE A 79 9.21 13.85 -1.58
CA ILE A 79 9.19 13.76 -3.04
C ILE A 79 7.79 13.48 -3.59
N SER A 80 6.74 13.75 -2.78
CA SER A 80 5.34 13.48 -3.13
C SER A 80 5.11 12.04 -3.64
N PHE A 81 5.78 11.07 -3.00
CA PHE A 81 5.85 9.69 -3.49
C PHE A 81 4.47 9.10 -3.81
N VAL A 82 3.53 9.14 -2.87
CA VAL A 82 2.19 8.58 -3.04
C VAL A 82 1.48 9.16 -4.27
N LYS A 83 1.47 10.49 -4.40
CA LYS A 83 0.87 11.19 -5.55
C LYS A 83 1.52 10.79 -6.88
N ASN A 84 2.85 10.74 -6.91
CA ASN A 84 3.59 10.44 -8.12
C ASN A 84 3.41 8.98 -8.54
N ILE A 85 3.37 8.04 -7.58
CA ILE A 85 3.07 6.62 -7.84
C ILE A 85 1.71 6.44 -8.48
N PHE A 86 0.64 7.04 -7.95
CA PHE A 86 -0.70 6.87 -8.54
C PHE A 86 -0.85 7.51 -9.93
N SER A 87 0.07 8.39 -10.33
CA SER A 87 0.13 9.00 -11.66
C SER A 87 0.90 8.15 -12.69
N ARG A 88 1.47 7.01 -12.27
CA ARG A 88 2.28 6.14 -13.12
C ARG A 88 1.42 5.34 -14.10
N PRO A 89 1.75 5.31 -15.41
CA PRO A 89 0.98 4.54 -16.39
C PRO A 89 0.91 3.05 -16.05
N GLU A 90 1.94 2.51 -15.40
CA GLU A 90 2.05 1.11 -14.99
C GLU A 90 0.95 0.68 -14.00
N LEU A 91 0.35 1.61 -13.27
CA LEU A 91 -0.78 1.37 -12.36
C LEU A 91 -2.16 1.40 -13.06
N GLN A 92 -2.21 1.24 -14.39
CA GLN A 92 -3.48 1.29 -15.12
C GLN A 92 -4.42 0.14 -14.71
N GLY A 93 -3.91 -1.07 -14.47
CA GLY A 93 -4.71 -2.21 -14.00
C GLY A 93 -5.42 -1.87 -12.68
N TYR A 94 -4.67 -1.40 -11.69
CA TYR A 94 -5.21 -0.89 -10.43
C TYR A 94 -6.30 0.17 -10.61
N ARG A 95 -6.06 1.17 -11.46
CA ARG A 95 -7.06 2.23 -11.71
C ARG A 95 -8.34 1.67 -12.33
N ASN A 96 -8.22 0.69 -13.23
CA ASN A 96 -9.38 0.04 -13.84
C ASN A 96 -10.21 -0.70 -12.79
N ASP A 97 -9.56 -1.41 -11.86
CA ASP A 97 -10.23 -2.15 -10.79
C ASP A 97 -11.02 -1.24 -9.84
N LEU A 98 -10.54 -0.01 -9.63
CA LEU A 98 -11.26 1.03 -8.88
C LEU A 98 -12.25 1.86 -9.73
N GLY A 99 -12.39 1.56 -11.01
CA GLY A 99 -13.25 2.30 -11.93
C GLY A 99 -12.82 3.75 -12.20
N ILE A 100 -11.54 4.06 -11.96
CA ILE A 100 -10.95 5.39 -12.17
C ILE A 100 -10.63 5.58 -13.65
N LYS A 101 -11.22 6.61 -14.25
CA LYS A 101 -11.03 6.92 -15.68
C LYS A 101 -9.85 7.87 -15.95
N ASP A 102 -9.43 8.63 -14.96
CA ASP A 102 -8.30 9.55 -15.10
C ASP A 102 -6.99 8.77 -15.05
N ASN A 103 -6.07 9.07 -15.97
CA ASN A 103 -4.74 8.50 -15.99
C ASN A 103 -3.80 9.10 -14.94
N ARG A 104 -4.16 10.26 -14.39
CA ARG A 104 -3.43 10.97 -13.33
C ARG A 104 -4.39 11.41 -12.23
N PRO A 105 -5.04 10.44 -11.56
CA PRO A 105 -6.04 10.77 -10.54
C PRO A 105 -5.43 11.65 -9.46
N ALA A 106 -6.20 12.64 -9.01
CA ALA A 106 -5.82 13.44 -7.87
C ALA A 106 -5.77 12.54 -6.63
N CYS A 107 -4.59 12.45 -6.02
CA CYS A 107 -4.36 11.69 -4.80
C CYS A 107 -4.00 12.64 -3.65
N GLN A 108 -4.70 12.48 -2.53
CA GLN A 108 -4.41 13.17 -1.29
C GLN A 108 -3.81 12.19 -0.30
N GLU A 109 -2.54 12.39 0.08
CA GLU A 109 -1.96 11.72 1.26
C GLU A 109 -2.58 12.33 2.52
N ILE A 110 -3.17 11.48 3.37
CA ILE A 110 -3.83 11.91 4.60
C ILE A 110 -2.89 11.75 5.79
N HIS A 111 -2.14 10.65 5.84
CA HIS A 111 -1.14 10.41 6.86
C HIS A 111 -0.07 9.43 6.39
N GLY A 112 1.17 9.63 6.82
CA GLY A 112 2.30 8.73 6.58
C GLY A 112 2.91 8.22 7.89
N TYR A 113 3.24 6.94 7.94
CA TYR A 113 3.90 6.26 9.05
C TYR A 113 5.21 5.64 8.57
N SER A 114 6.22 5.64 9.44
CA SER A 114 7.54 5.03 9.18
C SER A 114 7.57 3.52 9.38
N ASP A 115 6.44 2.93 9.76
CA ASP A 115 6.29 1.56 10.19
C ASP A 115 4.86 1.06 9.94
N ILE A 116 4.63 -0.22 10.27
CA ILE A 116 3.35 -0.91 10.17
C ILE A 116 2.93 -1.61 11.48
N PHE A 117 3.39 -1.13 12.65
CA PHE A 117 3.16 -1.82 13.93
C PHE A 117 1.68 -2.04 14.26
N ASP A 118 0.82 -1.10 13.85
CA ASP A 118 -0.62 -1.14 14.06
C ASP A 118 -1.41 -1.76 12.89
N LEU A 119 -0.75 -2.15 11.79
CA LEU A 119 -1.41 -2.68 10.58
C LEU A 119 -2.25 -3.92 10.89
N THR A 120 -1.71 -4.87 11.66
CA THR A 120 -2.45 -6.05 12.11
C THR A 120 -3.73 -5.67 12.85
N GLY A 121 -3.63 -4.70 13.77
CA GLY A 121 -4.76 -4.24 14.57
C GLY A 121 -5.82 -3.51 13.75
N ILE A 122 -5.41 -2.75 12.73
CA ILE A 122 -6.33 -2.10 11.79
C ILE A 122 -7.09 -3.16 10.99
N ILE A 123 -6.39 -4.08 10.32
CA ILE A 123 -7.03 -5.12 9.49
C ILE A 123 -7.97 -5.98 10.34
N SER A 124 -7.53 -6.41 11.53
CA SER A 124 -8.36 -7.21 12.43
C SER A 124 -9.61 -6.46 12.88
N ARG A 125 -9.51 -5.15 13.11
CA ARG A 125 -10.66 -4.34 13.50
C ARG A 125 -11.68 -4.24 12.38
N ILE A 126 -11.23 -3.99 11.15
CA ILE A 126 -12.13 -3.90 9.99
C ILE A 126 -12.85 -5.24 9.78
N LEU A 127 -12.14 -6.38 9.80
CA LEU A 127 -12.76 -7.71 9.69
C LEU A 127 -13.74 -8.04 10.83
N ASN A 128 -13.41 -7.63 12.06
CA ASN A 128 -14.27 -7.89 13.21
C ASN A 128 -15.49 -6.97 13.28
N GLN A 129 -15.37 -5.74 12.80
CA GLN A 129 -16.53 -4.88 12.59
C GLN A 129 -17.41 -5.44 11.47
N GLY A 130 -16.78 -5.93 10.41
CA GLY A 130 -17.44 -6.48 9.24
C GLY A 130 -18.20 -5.43 8.43
N GLY A 131 -18.86 -5.90 7.39
CA GLY A 131 -19.83 -5.11 6.64
C GLY A 131 -21.24 -5.19 7.24
N ALA A 132 -22.24 -4.76 6.48
CA ALA A 132 -23.63 -4.69 6.95
C ALA A 132 -24.23 -6.04 7.43
N TYR A 133 -23.74 -7.17 6.89
CA TYR A 133 -24.37 -8.47 7.08
C TYR A 133 -23.53 -9.49 7.85
N ARG A 134 -22.21 -9.38 7.80
CA ARG A 134 -21.28 -10.42 8.27
C ARG A 134 -20.03 -9.82 8.87
N ASN A 135 -19.52 -10.45 9.91
CA ASN A 135 -18.25 -10.11 10.53
C ASN A 135 -17.50 -11.38 10.97
N LEU A 136 -16.25 -11.21 11.37
CA LEU A 136 -15.48 -12.28 12.02
C LEU A 136 -15.42 -12.08 13.53
N GLU A 137 -15.35 -13.17 14.27
CA GLU A 137 -14.99 -13.12 15.69
C GLU A 137 -13.59 -12.50 15.87
N ALA A 138 -13.40 -11.77 16.96
CA ALA A 138 -12.20 -10.96 17.18
C ALA A 138 -10.90 -11.79 17.10
N LYS A 139 -10.95 -13.04 17.58
CA LYS A 139 -9.83 -13.99 17.50
C LYS A 139 -9.48 -14.34 16.05
N ASP A 140 -10.48 -14.72 15.26
CA ASP A 140 -10.27 -15.15 13.88
C ASP A 140 -9.82 -13.96 13.01
N ALA A 141 -10.37 -12.77 13.25
CA ALA A 141 -9.95 -11.54 12.59
C ALA A 141 -8.47 -11.21 12.89
N TRP A 142 -8.06 -11.33 14.15
CA TRP A 142 -6.67 -11.11 14.56
C TRP A 142 -5.71 -12.12 13.94
N GLU A 143 -6.03 -13.42 14.00
CA GLU A 143 -5.20 -14.47 13.41
C GLU A 143 -5.03 -14.29 11.90
N SER A 144 -6.10 -13.89 11.21
CA SER A 144 -6.08 -13.60 9.76
C SER A 144 -5.14 -12.45 9.42
N ALA A 145 -5.30 -11.32 10.12
CA ALA A 145 -4.47 -10.14 9.92
C ALA A 145 -2.99 -10.43 10.24
N MET A 146 -2.74 -11.12 11.36
CA MET A 146 -1.39 -11.46 11.80
C MET A 146 -0.69 -12.39 10.80
N ASN A 147 -1.39 -13.40 10.28
CA ASN A 147 -0.84 -14.32 9.28
C ASN A 147 -0.47 -13.60 7.98
N PHE A 148 -1.33 -12.70 7.50
CA PHE A 148 -1.04 -11.86 6.34
C PHE A 148 0.20 -11.00 6.56
N VAL A 149 0.25 -10.26 7.66
CA VAL A 149 1.38 -9.35 7.95
C VAL A 149 2.69 -10.12 8.12
N ASN A 150 2.66 -11.26 8.79
CA ASN A 150 3.83 -12.12 8.95
C ASN A 150 4.35 -12.65 7.61
N GLN A 151 3.47 -12.94 6.64
CA GLN A 151 3.87 -13.63 5.42
C GLN A 151 4.28 -12.68 4.31
N GLU A 152 3.62 -11.53 4.19
CA GLU A 152 4.00 -10.53 3.19
C GLU A 152 5.21 -9.70 3.65
N PHE A 153 5.32 -9.41 4.97
CA PHE A 153 6.32 -8.50 5.50
C PHE A 153 7.34 -9.15 6.45
N GLU A 154 7.21 -10.44 6.78
CA GLU A 154 8.14 -11.16 7.65
C GLU A 154 8.30 -10.50 9.04
N ASN A 155 7.25 -9.81 9.51
CA ASN A 155 7.24 -8.99 10.73
C ASN A 155 8.34 -7.90 10.79
N ARG A 156 8.85 -7.45 9.63
CA ARG A 156 9.84 -6.36 9.52
C ARG A 156 9.15 -5.00 9.60
N PHE A 157 8.54 -4.71 10.75
CA PHE A 157 7.57 -3.63 10.88
C PHE A 157 8.13 -2.23 10.62
N ASP A 158 9.37 -1.96 11.01
CA ASP A 158 10.07 -0.69 10.81
C ASP A 158 10.75 -0.58 9.44
N GLU A 159 10.70 -1.62 8.62
CA GLU A 159 11.24 -1.64 7.26
C GLU A 159 10.19 -1.28 6.19
N VAL A 160 8.95 -0.97 6.61
CA VAL A 160 7.83 -0.67 5.70
C VAL A 160 7.24 0.70 6.03
N ASN A 161 7.20 1.61 5.06
CA ASN A 161 6.44 2.85 5.20
C ASN A 161 4.97 2.61 4.87
N ARG A 162 4.05 3.27 5.58
CA ARG A 162 2.61 3.17 5.31
C ARG A 162 2.01 4.54 5.08
N TYR A 163 1.15 4.66 4.07
CA TYR A 163 0.48 5.91 3.72
C TYR A 163 -1.02 5.69 3.58
N ARG A 164 -1.82 6.39 4.37
CA ARG A 164 -3.26 6.49 4.15
C ARG A 164 -3.52 7.56 3.10
N TYR A 165 -4.32 7.26 2.09
CA TYR A 165 -4.64 8.19 1.01
C TYR A 165 -6.12 8.23 0.69
N ILE A 166 -6.51 9.21 -0.12
CA ILE A 166 -7.81 9.29 -0.80
C ILE A 166 -7.52 9.50 -2.28
N LEU A 167 -8.11 8.67 -3.13
CA LEU A 167 -7.95 8.74 -4.58
C LEU A 167 -9.26 9.25 -5.21
N GLN A 168 -9.24 10.45 -5.78
CA GLN A 168 -10.44 11.08 -6.32
C GLN A 168 -10.92 10.36 -7.59
N GLY A 169 -12.25 10.27 -7.74
CA GLY A 169 -12.87 9.67 -8.92
C GLY A 169 -12.89 8.14 -8.93
N SER A 170 -12.51 7.49 -7.82
CA SER A 170 -12.82 6.07 -7.61
C SER A 170 -14.33 5.88 -7.62
N LYS A 171 -14.78 4.85 -8.34
CA LYS A 171 -16.18 4.42 -8.33
C LYS A 171 -16.41 3.19 -7.46
N TRP A 172 -15.32 2.65 -6.92
CA TRP A 172 -15.33 1.49 -6.05
C TRP A 172 -15.56 1.88 -4.59
N PHE A 173 -15.04 3.04 -4.18
CA PHE A 173 -15.35 3.62 -2.88
C PHE A 173 -16.70 4.33 -2.91
N TYR A 174 -17.44 4.22 -1.81
CA TYR A 174 -18.76 4.83 -1.63
C TYR A 174 -18.75 5.94 -0.56
N ASP A 175 -17.55 6.36 -0.13
CA ASP A 175 -17.30 7.35 0.93
C ASP A 175 -17.98 6.96 2.26
N ILE A 176 -17.98 5.65 2.56
CA ILE A 176 -18.61 5.10 3.76
C ILE A 176 -17.60 4.82 4.87
N ALA A 177 -18.08 4.59 6.09
CA ALA A 177 -17.26 4.48 7.30
C ALA A 177 -16.21 3.34 7.26
N TRP A 178 -16.42 2.34 6.41
CA TRP A 178 -15.57 1.16 6.28
C TRP A 178 -14.53 1.29 5.15
N ASP A 179 -14.55 2.40 4.39
CA ASP A 179 -13.59 2.64 3.32
C ASP A 179 -12.18 2.85 3.90
N TYR A 180 -11.26 1.97 3.50
CA TYR A 180 -9.88 2.02 3.96
C TYR A 180 -8.91 1.85 2.80
N SER A 181 -8.09 2.88 2.57
CA SER A 181 -7.04 2.91 1.55
C SER A 181 -5.67 3.04 2.19
N THR A 182 -4.75 2.14 1.88
CA THR A 182 -3.37 2.25 2.32
C THR A 182 -2.37 1.80 1.26
N LEU A 183 -1.29 2.56 1.13
CA LEU A 183 -0.11 2.21 0.35
C LEU A 183 1.02 1.86 1.31
N LEU A 184 1.64 0.72 1.09
CA LEU A 184 2.76 0.18 1.86
C LEU A 184 3.99 0.14 0.97
N PHE A 185 5.10 0.69 1.42
CA PHE A 185 6.38 0.65 0.70
C PHE A 185 7.41 -0.14 1.52
N ASP A 186 7.73 -1.35 1.08
CA ASP A 186 8.76 -2.20 1.68
C ASP A 186 10.14 -1.74 1.21
N LYS A 187 10.88 -1.07 2.11
CA LYS A 187 12.20 -0.49 1.82
C LYS A 187 13.24 -1.55 1.46
N ARG A 188 13.12 -2.76 2.02
CA ARG A 188 14.08 -3.85 1.79
C ARG A 188 13.85 -4.53 0.45
N LYS A 189 12.59 -4.72 0.06
CA LYS A 189 12.22 -5.36 -1.21
C LYS A 189 12.08 -4.35 -2.36
N ASN A 190 12.01 -3.05 -2.05
CA ASN A 190 11.67 -1.99 -3.00
C ASN A 190 10.32 -2.26 -3.68
N GLN A 191 9.34 -2.67 -2.88
CA GLN A 191 8.03 -3.11 -3.34
C GLN A 191 6.93 -2.21 -2.79
N ILE A 192 5.92 -1.98 -3.61
CA ILE A 192 4.69 -1.30 -3.23
C ILE A 192 3.62 -2.37 -3.04
N LEU A 193 2.88 -2.30 -1.95
CA LEU A 193 1.61 -3.01 -1.76
C LEU A 193 0.51 -1.98 -1.57
N ILE A 194 -0.56 -2.09 -2.34
CA ILE A 194 -1.74 -1.24 -2.26
C ILE A 194 -2.88 -2.09 -1.75
N MET A 195 -3.56 -1.62 -0.71
CA MET A 195 -4.69 -2.28 -0.09
C MET A 195 -5.84 -1.28 0.04
N ASP A 196 -6.93 -1.60 -0.63
CA ASP A 196 -8.16 -0.84 -0.65
C ASP A 196 -9.30 -1.75 -0.17
N ILE A 197 -10.07 -1.33 0.83
CA ILE A 197 -11.18 -2.09 1.43
C ILE A 197 -12.44 -1.22 1.36
N THR A 198 -13.56 -1.82 0.97
CA THR A 198 -14.88 -1.17 0.97
C THR A 198 -15.95 -2.21 1.28
N ASP A 199 -17.10 -1.74 1.73
CA ASP A 199 -18.34 -2.52 1.81
C ASP A 199 -19.35 -1.89 0.86
N VAL A 200 -20.19 -2.68 0.20
CA VAL A 200 -21.22 -2.13 -0.69
C VAL A 200 -22.53 -2.84 -0.39
N ASP A 201 -23.52 -2.08 0.07
CA ASP A 201 -24.89 -2.60 0.21
C ASP A 201 -25.60 -2.76 -1.15
#